data_AF-A0AAU8GWX8-F1
#
_entry.id   AF-A0AAU8GWX8-F1
#
_cell.length_a   1.000
_cell.length_b   1.000
_cell.length_c   1.000
_cell.angle_alpha   90.00
_cell.angle_beta   90.00
_cell.angle_gamma   90.00
#
_symmetry.space_group_name_H-M   'P 1'
#
loop_
_entity.id
_entity.type
_entity.pdbx_description
1 polymer ?
#
loop_
_entity_poly.entity_id
_entity_poly.type
_entity_poly.pdbx_seq_one_letter_code
_entity_poly.pdbx_strand_id
1 'polypeptide(L)'
;MRLKQILVTVLISLVVSSGVVFVYDQFFSQKIVTFDLKGYVATLRDLYVTGQIDDKELQRRIDVVEAIVNSTPKRNVIITSDVILGGDRVKNLTPKIETRTKTSDGKN
;
A
#
# COMPACT_ATOMS: atom_id res chain seq x y z
N MET A 1 25.04 47.04 0.73
CA MET A 1 23.57 46.86 0.77
C MET A 1 23.03 45.87 -0.27
N ARG A 2 23.50 45.89 -1.53
CA ARG A 2 23.01 45.01 -2.62
C ARG A 2 23.26 43.50 -2.40
N LEU A 3 24.40 43.10 -1.81
CA LEU A 3 24.76 41.69 -1.62
C LEU A 3 23.81 40.94 -0.68
N LYS A 4 23.38 41.58 0.43
CA LYS A 4 22.40 40.98 1.35
C LYS A 4 21.05 40.74 0.68
N GLN A 5 20.60 41.67 -0.17
CA GLN A 5 19.34 41.51 -0.90
C GLN A 5 19.40 40.34 -1.88
N ILE A 6 20.50 40.22 -2.65
CA ILE A 6 20.71 39.09 -3.56
C ILE A 6 20.70 37.76 -2.80
N LEU A 7 21.39 37.69 -1.65
CA LEU A 7 21.46 36.47 -0.83
C LEU A 7 20.06 36.05 -0.31
N VAL A 8 19.27 37.02 0.15
CA VAL A 8 17.88 36.79 0.59
C VAL A 8 17.00 36.34 -0.57
N THR A 9 17.11 36.97 -1.73
CA THR A 9 16.34 36.57 -2.93
C THR A 9 16.69 35.14 -3.37
N VAL A 10 17.97 34.78 -3.37
CA VAL A 10 18.41 33.41 -3.69
C VAL A 10 17.84 32.41 -2.68
N LEU A 11 17.94 32.69 -1.38
CA LEU A 11 17.37 31.82 -0.34
C LEU A 11 15.87 31.63 -0.50
N ILE A 12 15.11 32.71 -0.68
CA ILE A 12 13.66 32.64 -0.87
C ILE A 12 13.32 31.83 -2.13
N SER A 13 14.03 32.08 -3.24
CA SER A 13 13.81 31.33 -4.48
C SER A 13 14.07 29.84 -4.32
N LEU A 14 15.10 29.47 -3.53
CA LEU A 14 15.45 28.08 -3.26
C LEU A 14 14.38 27.40 -2.40
N VAL A 15 13.89 28.09 -1.37
CA VAL A 15 12.81 27.59 -0.49
C VAL A 15 11.51 27.43 -1.27
N VAL A 16 11.13 28.42 -2.08
CA VAL A 16 9.90 28.37 -2.88
C VAL A 16 9.99 27.26 -3.92
N SER A 17 11.10 27.16 -4.67
CA SER A 17 11.29 26.10 -5.67
C SER A 17 11.23 24.71 -5.03
N SER A 18 11.95 24.49 -3.93
CA SER A 18 11.95 23.22 -3.21
C SER A 18 10.57 22.91 -2.63
N GLY A 19 9.90 23.92 -2.09
CA GLY A 19 8.56 23.79 -1.51
C GLY A 19 7.51 23.41 -2.55
N VAL A 20 7.54 24.02 -3.73
CA VAL A 20 6.61 23.69 -4.83
C VAL A 20 6.81 22.25 -5.29
N VAL A 21 8.05 21.80 -5.47
CA VAL A 21 8.35 20.42 -5.86
C VAL A 21 7.90 19.43 -4.79
N PHE A 22 8.17 19.72 -3.52
CA PHE A 22 7.77 18.86 -2.40
C PHE A 22 6.25 18.74 -2.26
N VAL A 23 5.54 19.87 -2.37
CA VAL A 23 4.07 19.89 -2.35
C VAL A 23 3.51 19.12 -3.55
N TYR A 24 4.11 19.29 -4.73
CA TYR A 24 3.68 18.57 -5.92
C TYR A 24 3.87 17.05 -5.79
N ASP A 25 5.05 16.61 -5.36
CA ASP A 25 5.35 15.18 -5.19
C ASP A 25 4.44 14.53 -4.13
N GLN A 26 4.19 15.22 -3.02
CA GLN A 26 3.41 14.67 -1.91
C GLN A 26 1.90 14.65 -2.17
N PHE A 27 1.35 15.68 -2.81
CA PHE A 27 -0.10 15.82 -2.99
C PHE A 27 -0.61 15.36 -4.36
N PHE A 28 0.16 15.53 -5.43
CA PHE A 28 -0.34 15.39 -6.81
C PHE A 28 0.21 14.19 -7.57
N SER A 29 1.35 13.62 -7.17
CA SER A 29 1.88 12.44 -7.87
C SER A 29 0.94 11.24 -7.68
N GLN A 30 0.40 10.74 -8.79
CA GLN A 30 -0.37 9.50 -8.80
C GLN A 30 0.59 8.32 -8.59
N LYS A 31 0.35 7.51 -7.56
CA LYS A 31 1.21 6.36 -7.24
C LYS A 31 0.51 5.07 -7.66
N ILE A 32 1.18 4.26 -8.46
CA ILE A 32 0.69 2.93 -8.80
C ILE A 32 0.93 2.03 -7.59
N VAL A 33 -0.10 1.30 -7.17
CA VAL A 33 -0.03 0.33 -6.07
C VAL A 33 -0.58 -1.00 -6.57
N THR A 34 -0.04 -2.10 -6.06
CA THR A 34 -0.43 -3.44 -6.52
C THR A 34 -1.25 -4.16 -5.47
N PHE A 35 -2.20 -4.97 -5.91
CA PHE A 35 -2.97 -5.85 -5.04
C PHE A 35 -3.14 -7.21 -5.70
N ASP A 36 -2.65 -8.29 -5.07
CA ASP A 36 -2.81 -9.65 -5.58
C ASP A 36 -4.17 -10.23 -5.17
N LEU A 37 -5.22 -9.78 -5.85
CA LEU A 37 -6.58 -10.24 -5.59
C LEU A 37 -6.73 -11.75 -5.83
N LYS A 38 -6.10 -12.26 -6.89
CA LYS A 38 -6.23 -13.65 -7.30
C LYS A 38 -5.58 -14.60 -6.29
N GLY A 39 -4.34 -14.32 -5.88
CA GLY A 39 -3.65 -15.11 -4.87
C GLY A 39 -4.32 -15.03 -3.50
N TYR A 40 -4.80 -13.84 -3.12
CA TYR A 40 -5.51 -13.65 -1.85
C TYR A 40 -6.82 -14.45 -1.78
N VAL A 41 -7.68 -14.35 -2.80
CA VAL A 41 -8.95 -15.10 -2.85
C VAL A 41 -8.72 -16.60 -2.93
N ALA A 42 -7.70 -17.06 -3.69
CA ALA A 42 -7.35 -18.48 -3.75
C ALA A 42 -6.94 -19.01 -2.37
N THR A 43 -6.13 -18.23 -1.62
CA THR A 43 -5.71 -18.59 -0.26
C THR A 43 -6.89 -18.63 0.71
N LEU A 44 -7.79 -17.64 0.65
CA LEU A 44 -9.00 -17.64 1.48
C LEU A 44 -9.89 -18.85 1.21
N ARG A 45 -10.09 -19.20 -0.07
CA ARG A 45 -10.86 -20.39 -0.44
C ARG A 45 -10.23 -21.66 0.13
N ASP A 46 -8.91 -21.81 0.01
CA ASP A 46 -8.20 -22.98 0.53
C ASP A 46 -8.32 -23.08 2.06
N LEU A 47 -8.15 -21.97 2.77
CA LEU A 47 -8.34 -21.91 4.22
C LEU A 47 -9.76 -22.23 4.65
N TYR A 48 -10.76 -21.81 3.87
CA TYR A 48 -12.15 -22.08 4.13
C TYR A 48 -12.49 -23.56 3.92
N VAL A 49 -12.05 -24.14 2.78
CA VAL A 49 -12.28 -25.55 2.46
C VAL A 49 -11.55 -26.48 3.44
N THR A 50 -10.36 -26.08 3.92
CA THR A 50 -9.61 -26.82 4.95
C THR A 50 -10.16 -26.62 6.36
N GLY A 51 -11.22 -25.81 6.54
CA GLY A 51 -11.85 -25.55 7.83
C GLY A 51 -11.00 -24.72 8.79
N GLN A 52 -9.93 -24.08 8.30
CA GLN A 52 -9.06 -23.21 9.11
C GLN A 52 -9.69 -21.85 9.40
N ILE A 53 -10.67 -21.43 8.58
CA ILE A 53 -11.50 -20.24 8.78
C ILE A 53 -12.97 -20.62 8.63
N ASP A 54 -13.85 -19.96 9.40
CA ASP A 54 -15.30 -20.10 9.29
C ASP A 54 -15.90 -19.03 8.35
N ASP A 55 -17.22 -19.07 8.12
CA ASP A 55 -17.93 -18.11 7.27
C ASP A 55 -17.75 -16.65 7.75
N LYS A 56 -17.72 -16.44 9.06
CA LYS A 56 -17.60 -15.10 9.65
C LYS A 56 -16.21 -14.52 9.41
N GLU A 57 -15.18 -15.34 9.57
CA GLU A 57 -13.80 -14.95 9.34
C GLU A 57 -13.51 -14.76 7.85
N LEU A 58 -14.11 -15.58 6.97
CA LEU A 58 -14.05 -15.38 5.52
C LEU A 58 -14.66 -14.02 5.13
N GLN A 59 -15.87 -13.72 5.62
CA GLN A 59 -16.54 -12.46 5.34
C GLN A 59 -15.73 -11.26 5.86
N ARG A 60 -15.23 -11.34 7.10
CA ARG A 60 -14.35 -10.30 7.68
C ARG A 60 -13.12 -10.04 6.80
N ARG A 61 -12.50 -11.09 6.24
CA ARG A 61 -11.31 -10.98 5.39
C ARG A 61 -11.59 -10.39 4.03
N ILE A 62 -12.81 -10.55 3.52
CA ILE A 62 -13.30 -9.87 2.31
C ILE A 62 -13.56 -8.39 2.62
N ASP A 63 -14.21 -8.08 3.74
CA ASP A 63 -14.47 -6.70 4.18
C ASP A 63 -13.16 -5.89 4.35
N VAL A 64 -12.08 -6.55 4.78
CA VAL A 64 -10.75 -5.93 4.85
C VAL A 64 -10.24 -5.51 3.47
N VAL A 65 -10.50 -6.29 2.42
CA VAL A 65 -10.12 -5.92 1.04
C VAL A 65 -10.89 -4.67 0.61
N GLU A 66 -12.19 -4.64 0.87
CA GLU A 66 -13.03 -3.48 0.59
C GLU A 66 -12.55 -2.25 1.37
N ALA A 67 -12.20 -2.41 2.65
CA ALA A 67 -11.63 -1.34 3.46
C ALA A 67 -10.30 -0.83 2.91
N ILE A 68 -9.41 -1.71 2.40
CA ILE A 68 -8.14 -1.31 1.78
C ILE A 68 -8.40 -0.53 0.49
N VAL A 69 -9.33 -1.00 -0.35
CA VAL A 69 -9.69 -0.31 -1.60
C VAL A 69 -10.29 1.06 -1.30
N ASN A 70 -11.21 1.15 -0.34
CA ASN A 70 -11.89 2.39 0.02
C ASN A 70 -11.01 3.38 0.80
N SER A 71 -10.07 2.89 1.61
CA SER A 71 -9.11 3.73 2.34
C SER A 71 -7.94 4.18 1.46
N THR A 72 -7.73 3.55 0.31
CA THR A 72 -6.70 3.95 -0.64
C THR A 72 -7.05 5.32 -1.23
N PRO A 73 -6.17 6.34 -1.09
CA PRO A 73 -6.42 7.67 -1.62
C PRO A 73 -6.72 7.65 -3.12
N LYS A 74 -7.65 8.47 -3.59
CA LYS A 74 -8.06 8.58 -5.02
C LYS A 74 -6.90 8.83 -6.00
N ARG A 75 -5.75 9.33 -5.53
CA ARG A 75 -4.55 9.52 -6.35
C ARG A 75 -3.77 8.23 -6.62
N ASN A 76 -4.07 7.15 -5.92
CA ASN A 76 -3.40 5.87 -6.10
C ASN A 76 -4.24 4.98 -7.02
N VAL A 77 -3.60 4.44 -8.05
CA VAL A 77 -4.24 3.49 -8.96
C VAL A 77 -3.90 2.08 -8.49
N ILE A 78 -4.92 1.33 -8.06
CA ILE A 78 -4.77 -0.08 -7.67
C ILE A 78 -4.80 -0.91 -8.95
N ILE A 79 -3.74 -1.66 -9.18
CA ILE A 79 -3.62 -2.59 -10.30
C ILE A 79 -3.40 -4.00 -9.73
N THR A 80 -4.05 -4.99 -10.34
CA THR A 80 -3.88 -6.38 -9.91
C THR A 80 -2.47 -6.87 -10.26
N SER A 81 -1.83 -7.61 -9.35
CA SER A 81 -0.43 -8.03 -9.52
C SER A 81 -0.18 -8.92 -10.75
N ASP A 82 -1.22 -9.54 -11.32
CA ASP A 82 -1.15 -10.42 -12.49
C ASP A 82 -0.97 -9.65 -13.82
N VAL A 83 -1.34 -8.37 -13.88
CA VAL A 83 -1.21 -7.55 -15.11
C VAL A 83 0.03 -6.66 -15.12
N ILE A 84 0.89 -6.74 -14.09
CA ILE A 84 2.08 -5.89 -13.95
C ILE A 84 3.35 -6.69 -14.25
N LEU A 85 4.18 -6.17 -15.14
CA LEU A 85 5.53 -6.68 -15.38
C LEU A 85 6.52 -5.93 -14.47
N GLY A 86 7.32 -6.65 -13.67
CA GLY A 86 8.29 -6.06 -12.75
C GLY A 86 7.70 -5.56 -11.42
N GLY A 87 6.81 -6.36 -10.82
CA GLY A 87 6.08 -6.03 -9.58
C GLY A 87 6.95 -5.61 -8.38
N ASP A 88 8.21 -6.02 -8.32
CA ASP A 88 9.17 -5.68 -7.26
C ASP A 88 9.45 -4.17 -7.13
N ARG A 89 9.08 -3.39 -8.16
CA ARG A 89 9.29 -1.94 -8.22
C ARG A 89 8.08 -1.14 -7.74
N VAL A 90 7.00 -1.81 -7.35
CA VAL A 90 5.72 -1.19 -7.02
C VAL A 90 5.26 -1.64 -5.63
N LYS A 91 4.67 -0.74 -4.85
CA LYS A 91 4.22 -1.04 -3.49
C LYS A 91 3.02 -2.01 -3.52
N ASN A 92 3.16 -3.16 -2.85
CA ASN A 92 2.11 -4.17 -2.71
C ASN A 92 1.26 -3.89 -1.44
N LEU A 93 -0.06 -3.89 -1.60
CA LEU A 93 -1.05 -3.65 -0.55
C LEU A 93 -1.75 -4.92 -0.06
N THR A 94 -1.37 -6.09 -0.57
CA THR A 94 -2.00 -7.37 -0.21
C THR A 94 -1.71 -7.69 1.27
N PRO A 95 -2.74 -7.83 2.11
CA PRO A 95 -2.54 -8.17 3.51
C PRO A 95 -2.02 -9.61 3.63
N LYS A 96 -1.05 -9.82 4.51
CA LYS A 96 -0.57 -11.17 4.82
C LYS A 96 -1.62 -11.90 5.64
N ILE A 97 -2.00 -13.09 5.18
CA ILE A 97 -2.88 -13.98 5.93
C ILE A 97 -2.02 -14.69 6.97
N GLU A 98 -2.10 -14.25 8.23
CA GLU A 98 -1.58 -15.02 9.36
C GLU A 98 -2.53 -16.18 9.64
N THR A 99 -2.12 -17.39 9.27
CA THR A 99 -2.70 -18.62 9.78
C THR A 99 -2.25 -18.77 11.23
N ARG A 100 -3.19 -18.91 12.16
CA ARG A 100 -2.89 -19.40 13.51
C ARG A 100 -2.45 -20.86 13.39
N THR A 101 -1.20 -21.12 13.00
CA THR A 101 -0.56 -22.38 13.39
C THR A 101 -0.49 -22.35 14.90
N LYS A 102 -1.27 -23.21 15.56
CA LYS A 102 -1.08 -23.49 16.97
C LYS A 102 0.38 -23.84 17.17
N THR A 103 1.07 -23.04 17.98
CA THR A 103 2.18 -23.49 18.80
C THR A 103 1.64 -24.65 19.64
N SER A 104 1.71 -25.87 19.09
CA SER A 104 1.67 -27.07 19.91
C SER A 104 3.05 -27.20 20.52
N ASP A 105 3.10 -26.90 21.80
CA ASP A 105 3.88 -27.60 22.81
C ASP A 105 4.53 -28.88 22.27
N GLY A 106 5.86 -28.86 22.27
CA GLY A 106 6.75 -29.92 21.81
C GLY A 106 7.98 -29.93 22.69
N LYS A 107 7.74 -30.09 23.99
CA LYS A 107 8.72 -30.51 24.98
C LYS A 107 9.47 -31.75 24.47
N ASN A 108 10.76 -31.63 24.23
CA ASN A 108 11.75 -32.66 24.52
C ASN A 108 13.13 -32.02 24.66
#